data_AF-A0A6A6WCQ0-F1
#
_entry.id   AF-A0A6A6WCQ0-F1
#
_cell.length_a   1.000
_cell.length_b   1.000
_cell.length_c   1.000
_cell.angle_alpha   90.00
_cell.angle_beta   90.00
_cell.angle_gamma   90.00
#
_symmetry.space_group_name_H-M   'P 1'
#
loop_
_entity.id
_entity.type
_entity.pdbx_description
1 polymer ?
#
loop_
_entity_poly.entity_id
_entity_poly.type
_entity_poly.pdbx_seq_one_letter_code
_entity_poly.pdbx_strand_id
1 'polypeptide(L)'
;MVRQLKHHEQKLLRKVDFHTYKSDNNHRDALVIRRYQIQKPSDYQQYNRICGSLRQLAHKLSALDPSDPFRQKQEELMLEKLFEIGILGTGGGGRGKLSDVENKVTVSAFCRRRLGVVMTRLRMADNLNAAIKFIEQGHVRVGTEVVIDPAYLVTRNMEDFVTWVDSSKIKKNIMRYRDQLDDFELDGL
;
A
#
# COMPACT_ATOMS: atom_id res chain seq x y z
N MET A 1 -28.60 -14.76 10.61
CA MET A 1 -29.26 -14.03 9.50
C MET A 1 -30.69 -13.73 9.89
N VAL A 2 -31.16 -12.51 9.65
CA VAL A 2 -32.55 -12.12 9.96
C VAL A 2 -33.46 -12.55 8.81
N ARG A 3 -34.72 -12.90 9.11
CA ARG A 3 -35.71 -13.25 8.09
C ARG A 3 -35.95 -12.07 7.13
N GLN A 4 -36.36 -12.37 5.90
CA GLN A 4 -36.81 -11.34 4.97
C GLN A 4 -38.08 -10.66 5.49
N LEU A 5 -38.11 -9.32 5.43
CA LEU A 5 -39.27 -8.52 5.82
C LEU A 5 -40.37 -8.59 4.76
N LYS A 6 -41.63 -8.68 5.19
CA LYS A 6 -42.80 -8.55 4.30
C LYS A 6 -42.91 -7.11 3.80
N HIS A 7 -43.65 -6.89 2.71
CA HIS A 7 -43.81 -5.58 2.08
C HIS A 7 -44.23 -4.46 3.06
N HIS A 8 -45.21 -4.73 3.95
CA HIS A 8 -45.66 -3.75 4.94
C HIS A 8 -44.60 -3.48 6.03
N GLU A 9 -43.85 -4.50 6.44
CA GLU A 9 -42.76 -4.39 7.42
C GLU A 9 -41.60 -3.56 6.85
N GLN A 10 -41.22 -3.80 5.59
CA GLN A 10 -40.19 -3.02 4.90
C GLN A 10 -40.60 -1.57 4.69
N LYS A 11 -41.90 -1.31 4.46
CA LYS A 11 -42.43 0.06 4.33
C LYS A 11 -42.31 0.85 5.65
N LEU A 12 -42.45 0.18 6.80
CA LEU A 12 -42.27 0.78 8.13
C LEU A 12 -40.78 0.88 8.50
N LEU A 13 -39.99 -0.16 8.19
CA LEU A 13 -38.60 -0.32 8.62
C LEU A 13 -37.60 0.02 7.49
N ARG A 14 -37.83 1.10 6.76
CA ARG A 14 -37.01 1.47 5.57
C ARG A 14 -35.53 1.74 5.88
N LYS A 15 -35.23 2.23 7.08
CA LYS A 15 -33.88 2.60 7.52
C LYS A 15 -33.20 1.50 8.33
N VAL A 16 -33.87 0.37 8.53
CA VAL A 16 -33.36 -0.72 9.35
C VAL A 16 -32.53 -1.63 8.46
N ASP A 17 -31.22 -1.58 8.65
CA ASP A 17 -30.26 -2.56 8.16
C ASP A 17 -29.31 -2.86 9.31
N PHE A 18 -29.13 -4.14 9.64
CA PHE A 18 -28.23 -4.58 10.71
C PHE A 18 -26.79 -4.79 10.22
N HIS A 19 -26.57 -4.79 8.91
CA HIS A 19 -25.26 -5.04 8.31
C HIS A 19 -24.54 -3.75 7.97
N THR A 20 -25.22 -2.79 7.33
CA THR A 20 -24.59 -1.55 6.87
C THR A 20 -25.14 -0.35 7.63
N TYR A 21 -24.33 0.22 8.52
CA TYR A 21 -24.66 1.48 9.17
C TYR A 21 -24.06 2.66 8.40
N LYS A 22 -24.68 3.84 8.54
CA LYS A 22 -24.18 5.07 7.90
C LYS A 22 -22.77 5.45 8.38
N SER A 23 -22.42 5.09 9.62
CA SER A 23 -21.07 5.25 10.18
C SER A 23 -20.00 4.44 9.45
N ASP A 24 -20.38 3.33 8.83
CA ASP A 24 -19.43 2.34 8.31
C ASP A 24 -18.88 2.75 6.95
N ASN A 25 -19.41 3.81 6.35
CA ASN A 25 -18.98 4.36 5.05
C ASN A 25 -18.86 3.25 3.98
N ASN A 26 -19.91 2.43 3.88
CA ASN A 26 -20.02 1.29 2.96
C ASN A 26 -18.92 0.22 3.16
N HIS A 27 -18.42 0.04 4.38
CA HIS A 27 -17.36 -0.92 4.74
C HIS A 27 -16.11 -0.79 3.86
N ARG A 28 -15.80 0.46 3.44
CA ARG A 28 -14.64 0.73 2.58
C ARG A 28 -13.34 0.27 3.23
N ASP A 29 -13.24 0.40 4.54
CA ASP A 29 -12.14 -0.10 5.35
C ASP A 29 -11.98 -1.62 5.21
N ALA A 30 -13.03 -2.40 5.45
CA ALA A 30 -13.02 -3.85 5.34
C ALA A 30 -12.68 -4.31 3.91
N LEU A 31 -13.19 -3.61 2.89
CA LEU A 31 -12.88 -3.88 1.49
C LEU A 31 -11.39 -3.68 1.18
N VAL A 32 -10.79 -2.58 1.65
CA VAL A 32 -9.37 -2.28 1.44
C VAL A 32 -8.48 -3.23 2.24
N ILE A 33 -8.84 -3.50 3.49
CA ILE A 33 -8.15 -4.46 4.37
C ILE A 33 -8.11 -5.84 3.72
N ARG A 34 -9.25 -6.33 3.23
CA ARG A 34 -9.34 -7.64 2.57
C ARG A 34 -8.58 -7.66 1.24
N ARG A 35 -8.68 -6.60 0.43
CA ARG A 35 -8.02 -6.51 -0.88
C ARG A 35 -6.50 -6.56 -0.77
N TYR A 36 -5.93 -5.85 0.21
CA TYR A 36 -4.49 -5.76 0.40
C TYR A 36 -3.96 -6.61 1.56
N GLN A 37 -4.79 -7.51 2.08
CA GLN A 37 -4.44 -8.45 3.16
C GLN A 37 -3.75 -7.76 4.34
N ILE A 38 -4.33 -6.64 4.77
CA ILE A 38 -3.83 -5.90 5.93
C ILE A 38 -4.15 -6.70 7.19
N GLN A 39 -3.14 -7.07 7.97
CA GLN A 39 -3.31 -7.90 9.15
C GLN A 39 -3.95 -7.15 10.32
N LYS A 40 -3.52 -5.90 10.53
CA LYS A 40 -3.97 -5.05 11.63
C LYS A 40 -4.95 -3.99 11.10
N PRO A 41 -6.22 -4.00 11.49
CA PRO A 41 -7.18 -2.97 11.08
C PRO A 41 -6.74 -1.54 11.47
N SER A 42 -5.92 -1.42 12.53
CA SER A 42 -5.31 -0.14 12.95
C SER A 42 -4.46 0.49 11.86
N ASP A 43 -3.78 -0.31 11.02
CA ASP A 43 -2.93 0.22 9.94
C ASP A 43 -3.77 1.02 8.96
N TYR A 44 -4.97 0.54 8.62
CA TYR A 44 -5.90 1.26 7.74
C TYR A 44 -6.25 2.63 8.33
N GLN A 45 -6.55 2.69 9.63
CA GLN A 45 -6.88 3.94 10.30
C GLN A 45 -5.69 4.92 10.33
N GLN A 46 -4.49 4.41 10.57
CA GLN A 46 -3.25 5.20 10.54
C GLN A 46 -3.01 5.79 9.15
N TYR A 47 -3.09 4.97 8.10
CA TYR A 47 -2.96 5.46 6.72
C TYR A 47 -4.06 6.47 6.35
N ASN A 48 -5.30 6.25 6.82
CA ASN A 48 -6.39 7.18 6.57
C ASN A 48 -6.15 8.54 7.24
N ARG A 49 -5.61 8.54 8.47
CA ARG A 49 -5.22 9.77 9.16
C ARG A 49 -4.10 10.50 8.41
N ILE A 50 -3.06 9.79 7.96
CA ILE A 50 -1.97 10.36 7.17
C ILE A 50 -2.49 10.98 5.86
N CYS A 51 -3.37 10.27 5.14
CA CYS A 51 -4.01 10.80 3.93
C CYS A 51 -4.81 12.07 4.24
N GLY A 52 -5.56 12.09 5.34
CA GLY A 52 -6.30 13.26 5.80
C GLY A 52 -5.40 14.46 6.08
N SER A 53 -4.31 14.26 6.83
CA SER A 53 -3.33 15.30 7.13
C SER A 53 -2.64 15.83 5.87
N LEU A 54 -2.29 14.96 4.91
CA LEU A 54 -1.71 15.37 3.62
C LEU A 54 -2.68 16.21 2.79
N ARG A 55 -3.95 15.81 2.70
CA ARG A 55 -4.97 16.60 2.00
C ARG A 55 -5.24 17.93 2.69
N GLN A 56 -5.27 17.95 4.01
CA GLN A 56 -5.43 19.19 4.77
C GLN A 56 -4.26 20.15 4.53
N LEU A 57 -3.03 19.63 4.48
CA LEU A 57 -1.85 20.43 4.14
C LEU A 57 -1.94 20.97 2.72
N ALA A 58 -2.32 20.15 1.74
CA ALA A 58 -2.52 20.58 0.36
C ALA A 58 -3.60 21.67 0.25
N HIS A 59 -4.71 21.55 0.99
CA HIS A 59 -5.76 22.56 1.03
C HIS A 59 -5.28 23.88 1.65
N LYS A 60 -4.43 23.82 2.70
CA LYS A 60 -3.83 25.03 3.28
C LYS A 60 -2.88 25.71 2.31
N LEU A 61 -2.08 24.93 1.57
CA LEU A 61 -1.19 25.47 0.53
C LEU A 61 -1.96 26.10 -0.63
N SER A 62 -3.08 25.49 -1.05
CA SER A 62 -3.92 26.04 -2.11
C SER A 62 -4.59 27.37 -1.73
N ALA A 63 -4.77 27.62 -0.43
CA ALA A 63 -5.35 28.86 0.10
C ALA A 63 -4.35 30.04 0.17
N LEU A 64 -3.05 29.79 0.01
CA LEU A 64 -2.03 30.84 -0.08
C LEU A 64 -2.02 31.49 -1.47
N ASP A 65 -1.42 32.68 -1.59
CA ASP A 65 -1.26 33.34 -2.90
C ASP A 65 -0.41 32.47 -3.85
N PRO A 66 -0.80 32.27 -5.12
CA PRO A 66 -0.01 31.50 -6.09
C PRO A 66 1.42 32.00 -6.33
N SER A 67 1.66 33.29 -6.08
CA SER A 67 2.94 33.96 -6.31
C SER A 67 3.88 33.88 -5.10
N ASP A 68 3.39 33.38 -3.95
CA ASP A 68 4.18 33.25 -2.73
C ASP A 68 5.30 32.20 -2.93
N PRO A 69 6.59 32.56 -2.76
CA PRO A 69 7.69 31.61 -2.88
C PRO A 69 7.62 30.47 -1.84
N PHE A 70 7.02 30.70 -0.67
CA PHE A 70 6.84 29.66 0.33
C PHE A 70 5.91 28.55 -0.16
N ARG A 71 4.79 28.94 -0.80
CA ARG A 71 3.83 28.01 -1.40
C ARG A 71 4.52 27.13 -2.43
N GLN A 72 5.24 27.74 -3.38
CA GLN A 72 5.92 27.02 -4.46
C GLN A 72 6.94 26.01 -3.92
N LYS A 73 7.77 26.44 -2.97
CA LYS A 73 8.78 25.57 -2.35
C LYS A 73 8.14 24.38 -1.61
N GLN A 74 7.08 24.63 -0.84
CA GLN A 74 6.45 23.58 -0.05
C GLN A 74 5.61 22.62 -0.91
N GLU A 75 4.98 23.12 -1.98
CA GLU A 75 4.32 22.30 -2.99
C GLU A 75 5.33 21.38 -3.69
N GLU A 76 6.48 21.91 -4.13
CA GLU A 76 7.53 21.10 -4.75
C GLU A 76 8.04 20.00 -3.82
N LEU A 77 8.38 20.35 -2.57
CA LEU A 77 8.86 19.40 -1.56
C LEU A 77 7.83 18.29 -1.29
N MET A 78 6.55 18.64 -1.18
CA MET A 78 5.48 17.67 -0.95
C MET A 78 5.36 16.71 -2.13
N LEU A 79 5.31 17.23 -3.35
CA LEU A 79 5.14 16.43 -4.56
C LEU A 79 6.35 15.52 -4.79
N GLU A 80 7.56 16.04 -4.60
CA GLU A 80 8.80 15.26 -4.64
C GLU A 80 8.77 14.12 -3.63
N LYS A 81 8.42 14.39 -2.37
CA LYS A 81 8.40 13.36 -1.34
C LYS A 81 7.38 12.26 -1.62
N LEU A 82 6.17 12.64 -2.07
CA LEU A 82 5.12 11.68 -2.43
C LEU A 82 5.47 10.87 -3.69
N PHE A 83 6.23 11.47 -4.59
CA PHE A 83 6.76 10.79 -5.78
C PHE A 83 7.83 9.76 -5.38
N GLU A 84 8.83 10.13 -4.58
CA GLU A 84 9.89 9.23 -4.08
C GLU A 84 9.31 8.00 -3.35
N ILE A 85 8.32 8.22 -2.48
CA ILE A 85 7.64 7.13 -1.76
C ILE A 85 6.83 6.25 -2.72
N GLY A 86 6.36 6.81 -3.84
CA GLY A 86 5.61 6.09 -4.88
C GLY A 86 4.09 6.08 -4.68
N ILE A 87 3.57 6.99 -3.86
CA ILE A 87 2.12 7.16 -3.64
C ILE A 87 1.50 7.84 -4.87
N LEU A 88 2.15 8.88 -5.37
CA LEU A 88 1.78 9.54 -6.62
C LEU A 88 2.49 8.86 -7.79
N GLY A 89 1.74 8.56 -8.85
CA GLY A 89 2.24 8.02 -10.11
C GLY A 89 2.73 9.10 -11.07
N THR A 90 3.51 8.74 -12.09
CA THR A 90 3.92 9.61 -13.19
C THR A 90 2.75 9.81 -14.17
N GLY A 91 1.65 10.40 -13.71
CA GLY A 91 0.51 10.70 -14.57
C GLY A 91 0.73 12.02 -15.30
N GLY A 92 1.19 11.95 -16.55
CA GLY A 92 1.34 13.13 -17.42
C GLY A 92 2.72 13.81 -17.33
N GLY A 93 3.80 13.03 -17.45
CA GLY A 93 5.14 13.54 -17.79
C GLY A 93 5.94 14.24 -16.68
N GLY A 94 5.52 14.20 -15.41
CA GLY A 94 6.24 14.87 -14.32
C GLY A 94 5.91 14.36 -12.91
N ARG A 95 6.37 15.11 -11.88
CA ARG A 95 6.23 14.81 -10.43
C ARG A 95 4.78 14.87 -9.89
N GLY A 96 3.80 15.17 -10.74
CA GLY A 96 2.38 15.33 -10.39
C GLY A 96 1.97 16.79 -10.18
N LYS A 97 0.68 17.01 -9.90
CA LYS A 97 0.09 18.34 -9.60
C LYS A 97 -0.46 18.36 -8.18
N LEU A 98 -0.66 19.54 -7.58
CA LEU A 98 -1.28 19.65 -6.24
C LEU A 98 -2.67 18.98 -6.19
N SER A 99 -3.45 19.03 -7.27
CA SER A 99 -4.74 18.34 -7.39
C SER A 99 -4.64 16.81 -7.32
N ASP A 100 -3.46 16.24 -7.62
CA ASP A 100 -3.21 14.81 -7.45
C ASP A 100 -3.11 14.43 -5.97
N VAL A 101 -2.68 15.35 -5.10
CA VAL A 101 -2.64 15.10 -3.66
C VAL A 101 -4.06 14.91 -3.12
N GLU A 102 -5.02 15.68 -3.60
CA GLU A 102 -6.41 15.55 -3.16
C GLU A 102 -7.06 14.24 -3.64
N ASN A 103 -6.88 13.94 -4.93
CA ASN A 103 -7.62 12.87 -5.60
C ASN A 103 -6.91 11.50 -5.57
N LYS A 104 -5.57 11.48 -5.66
CA LYS A 104 -4.80 10.23 -5.84
C LYS A 104 -4.17 9.73 -4.54
N VAL A 105 -3.86 10.60 -3.57
CA VAL A 105 -3.38 10.17 -2.24
C VAL A 105 -4.55 9.52 -1.51
N THR A 106 -4.53 8.19 -1.48
CA THR A 106 -5.58 7.35 -0.91
C THR A 106 -4.95 6.26 -0.06
N VAL A 107 -5.69 5.70 0.90
CA VAL A 107 -5.20 4.57 1.72
C VAL A 107 -4.74 3.42 0.83
N SER A 108 -5.50 3.12 -0.23
CA SER A 108 -5.13 2.10 -1.21
C SER A 108 -3.79 2.39 -1.90
N ALA A 109 -3.39 3.66 -2.08
CA ALA A 109 -2.09 4.01 -2.64
C ALA A 109 -0.94 3.64 -1.69
N PHE A 110 -1.10 3.87 -0.38
CA PHE A 110 -0.15 3.39 0.63
C PHE A 110 -0.12 1.87 0.69
N CYS A 111 -1.29 1.22 0.69
CA CYS A 111 -1.35 -0.25 0.72
C CYS A 111 -0.68 -0.90 -0.49
N ARG A 112 -0.72 -0.27 -1.67
CA ARG A 112 0.01 -0.73 -2.87
C ARG A 112 1.54 -0.63 -2.77
N ARG A 113 2.06 0.17 -1.83
CA ARG A 113 3.50 0.30 -1.56
C ARG A 113 3.98 -0.63 -0.43
N ARG A 114 3.09 -1.40 0.21
CA ARG A 114 3.50 -2.44 1.18
C ARG A 114 4.29 -3.53 0.47
N LEU A 115 5.31 -4.06 1.14
CA LEU A 115 6.25 -5.04 0.61
C LEU A 115 5.56 -6.23 -0.06
N GLY A 116 4.55 -6.82 0.59
CA GLY A 116 3.81 -7.95 0.02
C GLY A 116 3.15 -7.63 -1.33
N VAL A 117 2.61 -6.42 -1.50
CA VAL A 117 1.98 -6.01 -2.77
C VAL A 117 3.04 -5.73 -3.83
N VAL A 118 4.14 -5.08 -3.45
CA VAL A 118 5.26 -4.81 -4.36
C VAL A 118 5.86 -6.12 -4.88
N MET A 119 6.07 -7.12 -4.02
CA MET A 119 6.55 -8.45 -4.42
C MET A 119 5.64 -9.14 -5.45
N THR A 120 4.32 -9.06 -5.26
CA THR A 120 3.38 -9.63 -6.25
C THR A 120 3.44 -8.91 -7.60
N ARG A 121 3.65 -7.58 -7.58
CA ARG A 121 3.83 -6.79 -8.80
C ARG A 121 5.13 -7.15 -9.53
N LEU A 122 6.21 -7.38 -8.77
CA LEU A 122 7.51 -7.82 -9.27
C LEU A 122 7.55 -9.31 -9.68
N ARG A 123 6.42 -10.03 -9.60
CA ARG A 123 6.32 -11.47 -9.90
C ARG A 123 7.25 -12.35 -9.04
N MET A 124 7.63 -11.89 -7.85
CA MET A 124 8.35 -12.71 -6.87
C MET A 124 7.42 -13.73 -6.19
N ALA A 125 6.13 -13.41 -6.11
CA ALA A 125 5.11 -14.30 -5.56
C ALA A 125 3.85 -14.22 -6.43
N ASP A 126 3.19 -15.36 -6.61
CA ASP A 126 1.97 -15.43 -7.44
C ASP A 126 0.79 -14.71 -6.80
N ASN A 127 0.67 -14.84 -5.48
CA ASN A 127 -0.46 -14.36 -4.70
C ASN A 127 0.01 -13.51 -3.51
N LEU A 128 -0.81 -12.54 -3.11
CA LEU A 128 -0.50 -11.67 -1.97
C LEU A 128 -0.36 -12.45 -0.65
N ASN A 129 -1.19 -13.49 -0.46
CA ASN A 129 -1.09 -14.36 0.71
C ASN A 129 0.23 -15.12 0.76
N ALA A 130 0.78 -15.54 -0.40
CA ALA A 130 2.07 -16.20 -0.47
C ALA A 130 3.20 -15.22 -0.18
N ALA A 131 3.14 -14.01 -0.75
CA ALA A 131 4.11 -12.94 -0.50
C ALA A 131 4.21 -12.62 1.01
N ILE A 132 3.08 -12.46 1.69
CA ILE A 132 3.05 -12.20 3.14
C ILE A 132 3.73 -13.33 3.92
N LYS A 133 3.41 -14.59 3.62
CA LYS A 133 4.05 -15.74 4.28
C LYS A 133 5.56 -15.77 4.06
N PHE A 134 6.04 -15.47 2.85
CA PHE A 134 7.47 -15.43 2.57
C PHE A 134 8.20 -14.31 3.32
N ILE A 135 7.55 -13.16 3.49
CA ILE A 135 8.09 -12.05 4.30
C ILE A 135 8.13 -12.46 5.77
N GLU A 136 7.04 -13.00 6.32
CA GLU A 136 6.98 -13.43 7.73
C GLU A 136 7.99 -14.55 8.06
N GLN A 137 8.30 -15.40 7.09
CA GLN A 137 9.34 -16.44 7.20
C GLN A 137 10.77 -15.89 7.09
N GLY A 138 10.95 -14.61 6.74
CA GLY A 138 12.26 -13.97 6.61
C GLY A 138 13.01 -14.33 5.33
N HIS A 139 12.30 -14.69 4.24
CA HIS A 139 12.96 -15.03 2.98
C HIS A 139 13.32 -13.82 2.12
N VAL A 140 12.83 -12.63 2.48
CA VAL A 140 12.92 -11.41 1.66
C VAL A 140 13.81 -10.39 2.35
N ARG A 141 14.70 -9.76 1.57
CA ARG A 141 15.48 -8.59 1.99
C ARG A 141 15.19 -7.41 1.09
N VAL A 142 15.37 -6.22 1.64
CA VAL A 142 15.34 -4.96 0.88
C VAL A 142 16.70 -4.31 1.05
N GLY A 143 17.48 -4.26 -0.03
CA GLY A 143 18.90 -3.91 0.07
C GLY A 143 19.66 -4.98 0.83
N THR A 144 20.31 -4.61 1.92
CA THR A 144 21.12 -5.52 2.75
C THR A 144 20.33 -6.13 3.91
N GLU A 145 19.20 -5.55 4.29
CA GLU A 145 18.47 -5.92 5.51
C GLU A 145 17.32 -6.88 5.23
N VAL A 146 17.20 -7.92 6.06
CA VAL A 146 16.09 -8.88 6.01
C VAL A 146 14.85 -8.24 6.63
N VAL A 147 13.74 -8.24 5.89
CA VAL A 147 12.49 -7.63 6.34
C VAL A 147 11.49 -8.72 6.69
N ILE A 148 11.02 -8.70 7.94
CA ILE A 148 10.05 -9.67 8.47
C ILE A 148 8.63 -9.06 8.56
N ASP A 149 8.52 -7.74 8.59
CA ASP A 149 7.23 -7.05 8.70
C ASP A 149 6.56 -6.84 7.32
N PRO A 150 5.39 -7.45 7.05
CA PRO A 150 4.64 -7.22 5.82
C PRO A 150 4.09 -5.79 5.68
N ALA A 151 4.08 -5.00 6.75
CA ALA A 151 3.73 -3.59 6.74
C ALA A 151 4.83 -2.66 6.22
N TYR A 152 6.04 -3.17 6.00
CA TYR A 152 7.15 -2.38 5.46
C TYR A 152 6.76 -1.71 4.14
N LEU A 153 6.94 -0.39 4.08
CA LEU A 153 6.59 0.42 2.92
C LEU A 153 7.83 0.62 2.05
N VAL A 154 7.79 0.07 0.84
CA VAL A 154 8.90 0.14 -0.11
C VAL A 154 8.79 1.43 -0.90
N THR A 155 9.82 2.28 -0.85
CA THR A 155 9.93 3.49 -1.70
C THR A 155 10.28 3.11 -3.13
N ARG A 156 10.17 4.02 -4.09
CA ARG A 156 10.50 3.72 -5.49
C ARG A 156 11.95 3.29 -5.66
N ASN A 157 12.87 4.01 -5.03
CA ASN A 157 14.31 3.74 -5.16
C ASN A 157 14.68 2.40 -4.50
N MET A 158 13.96 2.00 -3.45
CA MET A 158 14.19 0.71 -2.78
C MET A 158 13.53 -0.48 -3.49
N GLU A 159 12.64 -0.23 -4.45
CA GLU A 159 11.92 -1.29 -5.17
C GLU A 159 12.86 -2.21 -5.95
N ASP A 160 13.91 -1.65 -6.55
CA ASP A 160 14.91 -2.40 -7.33
C ASP A 160 15.80 -3.30 -6.46
N PHE A 161 15.87 -3.01 -5.16
CA PHE A 161 16.67 -3.77 -4.19
C PHE A 161 15.85 -4.80 -3.42
N VAL A 162 14.59 -5.04 -3.79
CA VAL A 162 13.76 -6.10 -3.19
C VAL A 162 14.18 -7.43 -3.81
N THR A 163 14.78 -8.31 -3.01
CA THR A 163 15.31 -9.59 -3.48
C THR A 163 15.20 -10.67 -2.40
N TRP A 164 15.44 -11.92 -2.77
CA TRP A 164 15.52 -13.02 -1.83
C TRP A 164 16.81 -12.92 -0.99
N VAL A 165 16.73 -13.38 0.25
CA VAL A 165 17.93 -13.64 1.06
C VAL A 165 18.77 -14.71 0.39
N ASP A 166 20.10 -14.62 0.48
CA ASP A 166 21.01 -15.52 -0.23
C ASP A 166 20.87 -16.98 0.23
N SER A 167 20.70 -17.20 1.54
CA SER A 167 20.44 -18.52 2.14
C SER A 167 19.00 -19.04 1.96
N SER A 168 18.14 -18.29 1.25
CA SER A 168 16.72 -18.65 1.09
C SER A 168 16.55 -19.93 0.27
N LYS A 169 15.77 -20.89 0.82
CA LYS A 169 15.36 -22.10 0.09
C LYS A 169 14.56 -21.78 -1.17
N ILE A 170 13.84 -20.66 -1.19
CA ILE A 170 13.10 -20.21 -2.37
C ILE A 170 14.07 -19.83 -3.49
N LYS A 171 15.15 -19.10 -3.15
CA LYS A 171 16.21 -18.75 -4.11
C LYS A 171 16.88 -20.02 -4.65
N LYS A 172 17.24 -20.97 -3.78
CA LYS A 172 17.80 -22.28 -4.17
C LYS A 172 16.88 -23.02 -5.16
N ASN A 173 15.57 -23.06 -4.89
CA ASN A 173 14.59 -23.71 -5.77
C ASN A 173 14.48 -23.03 -7.13
N ILE A 174 14.48 -21.69 -7.17
CA ILE A 174 14.43 -20.93 -8.43
C ILE A 174 15.69 -21.17 -9.27
N MET A 175 16.87 -21.14 -8.67
CA MET A 175 18.13 -21.38 -9.38
C MET A 175 18.25 -22.82 -9.88
N ARG A 176 17.83 -23.79 -9.07
CA ARG A 176 17.76 -25.20 -9.48
C ARG A 176 16.82 -25.40 -10.66
N TYR A 177 15.64 -24.77 -10.64
CA TYR A 177 14.68 -24.84 -11.75
C TYR A 177 15.25 -24.24 -13.05
N ARG A 178 16.16 -23.28 -12.95
CA ARG A 178 16.85 -22.64 -14.08
C ARG A 178 18.15 -23.34 -14.49
N ASP A 179 18.52 -24.45 -13.84
CA ASP A 179 19.81 -25.11 -13.99
C ASP A 179 21.02 -24.18 -13.78
N GLN A 180 20.86 -23.16 -12.91
CA GLN A 180 21.87 -22.15 -12.55
C GLN A 180 22.27 -22.24 -11.07
N LEU A 181 22.09 -23.41 -10.48
CA LEU A 181 22.45 -23.63 -9.08
C LEU A 181 23.96 -23.79 -8.96
N ASP A 182 24.62 -22.77 -8.40
CA ASP A 182 26.00 -22.87 -7.94
C ASP A 182 26.01 -23.10 -6.42
N ASP A 183 26.50 -24.26 -5.99
CA ASP A 183 26.56 -24.64 -4.58
C ASP A 183 27.62 -23.84 -3.81
N PHE A 184 28.61 -23.23 -4.47
CA PHE A 184 29.65 -22.43 -3.81
C PHE A 184 29.11 -21.11 -3.25
N GLU A 185 28.22 -20.44 -3.99
CA GLU A 185 27.65 -19.13 -3.58
C GLU A 185 26.62 -19.25 -2.44
N LEU A 186 26.08 -20.44 -2.20
CA LEU A 186 24.97 -20.66 -1.26
C LEU A 186 25.40 -21.02 0.16
N ASP A 187 26.62 -21.51 0.32
CA ASP A 187 27.19 -21.93 1.60
C ASP A 187 28.28 -20.95 2.10
N GLY A 188 28.54 -19.88 1.35
CA GLY A 188 29.43 -18.79 1.74
C GLY A 188 28.79 -17.79 2.70
N LEU A 189 28.55 -18.21 3.95
CA LEU A 189 28.53 -17.41 5.19
C LEU A 189 28.23 -18.29 6.42
#